data_AF-A0A350I995-F1
#
_entry.id   AF-A0A350I995-F1
#
_cell.length_a   1.000
_cell.length_b   1.000
_cell.length_c   1.000
_cell.angle_alpha   90.00
_cell.angle_beta   90.00
_cell.angle_gamma   90.00
#
_symmetry.space_group_name_H-M   'P 1'
#
loop_
_entity.id
_entity.type
_entity.pdbx_description
1 polymer ?
#
loop_
_entity_poly.entity_id
_entity_poly.type
_entity_poly.pdbx_seq_one_letter_code
_entity_poly.pdbx_strand_id
1 'polypeptide(L)'
;MPLSLTSNKLILVFLLVLTSNLAFASTEEVGSVTEQTGSAAQIKRGPNEVIESQKGIGISMNDEISTAKTKLGLTFVDDTKVSISEQSVLVIDDFIYDPNAGTGKLAMNIALGTVKYSSG
;
A
#
# COMPACT_ATOMS: atom_id res chain seq x y z
N MET A 1 11.90 -55.98 19.34
CA MET A 1 12.14 -54.99 18.26
C MET A 1 11.09 -55.23 17.17
N PRO A 2 10.43 -54.24 16.54
CA PRO A 2 10.61 -52.78 16.63
C PRO A 2 9.31 -52.01 16.97
N LEU A 3 9.43 -51.04 17.90
CA LEU A 3 8.49 -49.92 18.05
C LEU A 3 9.12 -48.73 17.32
N SER A 4 8.83 -48.51 16.03
CA SER A 4 9.37 -47.29 15.37
C SER A 4 8.60 -46.75 14.15
N LEU A 5 7.45 -47.32 13.75
CA LEU A 5 6.81 -46.90 12.48
C LEU A 5 5.65 -45.90 12.62
N THR A 6 5.10 -45.68 13.83
CA THR A 6 3.97 -44.78 14.06
C THR A 6 4.38 -43.36 14.46
N SER A 7 5.43 -43.20 15.26
CA SER A 7 5.92 -41.86 15.68
C SER A 7 6.45 -41.01 14.52
N ASN A 8 7.09 -41.63 13.53
CA ASN A 8 7.66 -40.90 12.39
C ASN A 8 6.57 -40.33 11.47
N LYS A 9 5.45 -41.05 11.31
CA LYS A 9 4.27 -40.58 10.56
C LYS A 9 3.54 -39.44 11.28
N LEU A 10 3.48 -39.49 12.62
CA LEU A 10 2.89 -38.41 13.42
C LEU A 10 3.71 -37.12 13.35
N ILE A 11 5.04 -37.23 13.36
CA ILE A 11 5.96 -36.09 13.17
C ILE A 11 5.81 -35.49 11.77
N LEU A 12 5.68 -36.33 10.72
CA LEU A 12 5.47 -35.87 9.35
C LEU A 12 4.12 -35.13 9.16
N VAL A 13 3.05 -35.60 9.82
CA VAL A 13 1.75 -34.91 9.77
C VAL A 13 1.80 -33.60 10.55
N PHE A 14 2.48 -33.56 11.70
CA PHE A 14 2.64 -32.33 12.48
C PHE A 14 3.48 -31.27 11.72
N LEU A 15 4.51 -31.70 10.99
CA LEU A 15 5.34 -30.80 10.16
C LEU A 15 4.56 -30.28 8.93
N LEU A 16 3.65 -31.08 8.36
CA LEU A 16 2.84 -30.68 7.20
C LEU A 16 1.71 -29.69 7.57
N VAL A 17 1.21 -29.73 8.80
CA VAL A 17 0.19 -28.78 9.28
C VAL A 17 0.82 -27.40 9.58
N LEU A 18 2.08 -27.35 10.00
CA LEU A 18 2.74 -26.10 10.40
C LEU A 18 3.03 -25.14 9.22
N THR A 19 3.08 -25.64 7.98
CA THR A 19 3.40 -24.82 6.79
C THR A 19 2.18 -24.17 6.12
N SER A 20 0.96 -24.49 6.56
CA SER A 20 -0.27 -24.12 5.86
C SER A 20 -0.88 -22.75 6.24
N ASN A 21 -0.27 -21.98 7.14
CA ASN A 21 -0.85 -20.74 7.67
C ASN A 21 0.03 -19.49 7.50
N LEU A 22 0.72 -19.34 6.37
CA LEU A 22 1.33 -18.07 5.98
C LEU A 22 0.55 -17.47 4.80
N ALA A 23 -0.65 -16.99 5.08
CA ALA A 23 -1.32 -16.06 4.18
C ALA A 23 -0.72 -14.67 4.41
N PHE A 24 0.31 -14.31 3.63
CA PHE A 24 0.74 -12.92 3.55
C PHE A 24 -0.37 -12.15 2.82
N ALA A 25 -1.06 -11.27 3.54
CA ALA A 25 -1.93 -10.30 2.91
C ALA A 25 -1.05 -9.34 2.11
N SER A 26 -0.93 -9.57 0.80
CA SER A 26 -0.31 -8.60 -0.09
C SER A 26 -1.31 -7.46 -0.30
N THR A 27 -1.04 -6.30 0.29
CA THR A 27 -1.79 -5.08 -0.05
C THR A 27 -1.45 -4.72 -1.49
N GLU A 28 -2.46 -4.59 -2.33
CA GLU A 28 -2.28 -4.18 -3.72
C GLU A 28 -1.85 -2.70 -3.77
N GLU A 29 -0.77 -2.44 -4.49
CA GLU A 29 -0.28 -1.08 -4.72
C GLU A 29 -1.05 -0.47 -5.89
N VAL A 30 -1.67 0.68 -5.67
CA VAL A 30 -2.43 1.42 -6.69
C VAL A 30 -1.59 2.52 -7.36
N GLY A 31 -0.35 2.70 -6.91
CA GLY A 31 0.57 3.69 -7.41
C GLY A 31 1.85 3.75 -6.60
N SER A 32 2.62 4.82 -6.78
CA SER A 32 3.83 5.07 -6.00
C SER A 32 4.15 6.55 -5.82
N VAL A 33 5.01 6.85 -4.86
CA VAL A 33 5.64 8.17 -4.70
C VAL A 33 6.65 8.39 -5.80
N THR A 34 6.43 9.38 -6.67
CA THR A 34 7.32 9.71 -7.79
C THR A 34 8.13 10.98 -7.56
N GLU A 35 7.61 11.91 -6.76
CA GLU A 35 8.30 13.13 -6.38
C GLU A 35 8.26 13.36 -4.87
N GLN A 36 9.36 13.87 -4.31
CA GLN A 36 9.44 14.25 -2.91
C GLN A 36 10.44 15.38 -2.78
N THR A 37 10.00 16.50 -2.21
CA THR A 37 10.84 17.65 -1.92
C THR A 37 10.62 18.06 -0.47
N GLY A 38 11.62 17.82 0.38
CA GLY A 38 11.53 18.04 1.82
C GLY A 38 11.71 16.73 2.61
N SER A 39 11.33 16.75 3.89
CA SER A 39 11.40 15.57 4.77
C SER A 39 10.42 14.47 4.33
N ALA A 40 10.54 13.27 4.88
CA ALA A 40 9.56 12.22 4.62
C ALA A 40 8.16 12.64 5.10
N ALA A 41 7.15 12.34 4.28
CA ALA A 41 5.75 12.32 4.69
C ALA A 41 5.47 11.04 5.48
N GLN A 42 4.35 11.00 6.18
CA GLN A 42 3.84 9.79 6.81
C GLN A 42 2.76 9.18 5.93
N ILE A 43 2.87 7.88 5.68
CA ILE A 43 1.85 7.06 5.02
C ILE A 43 1.36 6.07 6.07
N LYS A 44 0.16 6.28 6.59
CA LYS A 44 -0.46 5.37 7.54
C LYS A 44 -1.32 4.35 6.80
N ARG A 45 -0.99 3.08 6.97
CA ARG A 45 -1.65 1.94 6.34
C ARG A 45 -2.37 1.12 7.40
N GLY A 46 -3.71 1.17 7.38
CA GLY A 46 -4.50 0.51 8.41
C GLY A 46 -4.19 1.01 9.84
N PRO A 47 -4.39 0.16 10.88
CA PRO A 47 -4.36 0.62 12.27
C PRO A 47 -2.96 0.79 12.86
N ASN A 48 -1.97 -0.01 12.42
CA ASN A 48 -0.69 -0.16 13.13
C ASN A 48 0.56 0.04 12.26
N GLU A 49 0.39 0.34 10.97
CA GLU A 49 1.52 0.51 10.06
C GLU A 49 1.66 1.99 9.67
N VAL A 50 2.85 2.52 9.87
CA VAL A 50 3.23 3.87 9.44
C VAL A 50 4.55 3.75 8.69
N ILE A 51 4.53 4.19 7.44
CA ILE A 51 5.65 4.13 6.50
C ILE A 51 6.11 5.56 6.24
N GLU A 52 7.42 5.79 6.26
CA GLU A 52 8.00 7.06 5.82
C GLU A 52 8.05 7.11 4.30
N SER A 53 7.59 8.22 3.72
CA SER A 53 7.61 8.36 2.26
C SER A 53 9.04 8.48 1.72
N GLN A 54 9.27 7.77 0.63
CA GLN A 54 10.45 7.91 -0.22
C GLN A 54 10.03 7.66 -1.68
N LYS A 55 10.76 8.25 -2.63
CA LYS A 55 10.54 7.94 -4.05
C LYS A 55 10.61 6.44 -4.30
N GLY A 56 9.63 5.91 -5.02
CA GLY A 56 9.48 4.49 -5.33
C GLY A 56 8.68 3.69 -4.30
N ILE A 57 8.32 4.28 -3.14
CA ILE A 57 7.42 3.60 -2.19
C ILE A 57 6.02 3.52 -2.78
N GLY A 58 5.44 2.32 -2.75
CA GLY A 58 4.10 2.04 -3.20
C GLY A 58 3.03 2.60 -2.26
N ILE A 59 1.94 3.09 -2.85
CA ILE A 59 0.74 3.54 -2.15
C ILE A 59 -0.39 2.56 -2.42
N SER A 60 -1.29 2.41 -1.45
CA SER A 60 -2.40 1.47 -1.49
C SER A 60 -3.71 2.15 -1.13
N MET A 61 -4.82 1.48 -1.41
CA MET A 61 -6.12 1.92 -0.92
C MET A 61 -6.13 2.04 0.61
N ASN A 62 -6.86 3.03 1.11
CA ASN A 62 -6.96 3.40 2.51
C ASN A 62 -5.68 3.94 3.15
N ASP A 63 -4.63 4.21 2.37
CA ASP A 63 -3.48 4.94 2.88
C ASP A 63 -3.90 6.38 3.22
N GLU A 64 -3.62 6.77 4.46
CA GLU A 64 -3.70 8.15 4.91
C GLU A 64 -2.31 8.78 4.78
N ILE A 65 -2.19 9.80 3.93
CA ILE A 65 -0.94 10.48 3.63
C ILE A 65 -0.94 11.84 4.31
N SER A 66 0.05 12.07 5.17
CA SER A 66 0.25 13.31 5.90
C SER A 66 1.58 13.97 5.56
N THR A 67 1.54 15.18 5.00
CA THR A 67 2.72 15.98 4.71
C THR A 67 2.93 17.06 5.77
N ALA A 68 4.16 17.22 6.25
CA ALA A 68 4.53 18.31 7.16
C ALA A 68 5.28 19.42 6.41
N LYS A 69 6.59 19.25 6.20
CA LYS A 69 7.47 20.17 5.45
C LYS A 69 7.94 19.52 4.15
N THR A 70 7.01 18.87 3.46
CA THR A 70 7.30 18.13 2.24
C THR A 70 6.22 18.32 1.20
N LYS A 71 6.64 18.44 -0.05
CA LYS A 71 5.77 18.33 -1.22
C LYS A 71 5.93 16.93 -1.78
N LEU A 72 4.81 16.27 -2.02
CA LEU A 72 4.77 14.88 -2.44
C LEU A 72 4.08 14.77 -3.79
N GLY A 73 4.67 14.02 -4.72
CA GLY A 73 4.06 13.66 -5.99
C GLY A 73 3.81 12.15 -6.01
N LEU A 74 2.60 11.78 -6.41
CA LEU A 74 2.16 10.41 -6.58
C LEU A 74 1.82 10.17 -8.04
N THR A 75 2.15 8.98 -8.53
CA THR A 75 1.68 8.49 -9.83
C THR A 75 0.97 7.17 -9.61
N PHE A 76 -0.28 7.09 -10.05
CA PHE A 76 -1.10 5.90 -10.01
C PHE A 76 -0.82 5.02 -11.24
N VAL A 77 -1.25 3.76 -11.17
CA VAL A 77 -1.03 2.77 -12.25
C VAL A 77 -1.77 3.09 -13.56
N ASP A 78 -2.75 4.01 -13.51
CA ASP A 78 -3.48 4.56 -14.67
C ASP A 78 -2.84 5.85 -15.21
N ASP A 79 -1.58 6.14 -14.84
CA ASP A 79 -0.85 7.38 -15.14
C ASP A 79 -1.45 8.67 -14.54
N THR A 80 -2.48 8.58 -13.69
CA THR A 80 -2.98 9.72 -12.92
C THR A 80 -1.88 10.26 -12.02
N LYS A 81 -1.68 11.59 -12.05
CA LYS A 81 -0.69 12.30 -11.24
C LYS A 81 -1.36 13.16 -10.18
N VAL A 82 -0.88 13.02 -8.95
CA VAL A 82 -1.35 13.77 -7.80
C VAL A 82 -0.19 14.50 -7.14
N SER A 83 -0.26 15.82 -7.05
CA SER A 83 0.71 16.64 -6.33
C SER A 83 0.10 17.17 -5.03
N ILE A 84 0.81 17.00 -3.92
CA ILE A 84 0.35 17.32 -2.57
C ILE A 84 1.27 18.39 -2.00
N SER A 85 0.70 19.47 -1.50
CA SER A 85 1.48 20.54 -0.87
C SER A 85 1.95 20.12 0.52
N GLU A 86 2.76 20.98 1.13
CA GLU A 86 3.07 20.89 2.57
C GLU A 86 1.78 21.00 3.41
N GLN A 87 1.85 20.55 4.66
CA GLN A 87 0.76 20.63 5.64
C GLN A 87 -0.59 20.08 5.13
N SER A 88 -0.56 18.93 4.48
CA SER A 88 -1.74 18.29 3.89
C SER A 88 -2.02 16.93 4.51
N VAL A 89 -3.30 16.56 4.56
CA VAL A 89 -3.76 15.23 5.00
C VAL A 89 -4.83 14.76 4.02
N LEU A 90 -4.63 13.59 3.44
CA LEU A 90 -5.59 12.97 2.51
C LEU A 90 -5.63 11.45 2.67
N VAL A 91 -6.73 10.85 2.24
CA VAL A 91 -6.92 9.39 2.20
C VAL A 91 -7.23 8.97 0.76
N ILE A 92 -6.59 7.89 0.31
CA ILE A 92 -6.93 7.21 -0.94
C ILE A 92 -8.14 6.33 -0.67
N ASP A 93 -9.33 6.77 -1.08
CA ASP A 93 -10.60 6.13 -0.70
C ASP A 93 -10.97 4.99 -1.65
N ASP A 94 -11.05 5.31 -2.94
CA ASP A 94 -11.48 4.38 -3.99
C ASP A 94 -10.57 4.52 -5.20
N PHE A 95 -10.12 3.39 -5.74
CA PHE A 95 -9.37 3.35 -6.98
C PHE A 95 -9.81 2.14 -7.80
N ILE A 96 -10.45 2.40 -8.93
CA ILE A 96 -10.96 1.38 -9.84
C ILE A 96 -10.31 1.63 -11.19
N TYR A 97 -9.61 0.64 -11.73
CA TYR A 97 -8.93 0.77 -13.02
C TYR A 97 -9.09 -0.51 -13.84
N ASP A 98 -9.55 -0.36 -15.10
CA ASP A 98 -9.54 -1.43 -16.10
C ASP A 98 -8.46 -1.12 -17.15
N PRO A 99 -7.33 -1.85 -17.14
CA PRO A 99 -6.24 -1.62 -18.09
C PRO A 99 -6.61 -1.95 -19.54
N ASN A 100 -7.65 -2.76 -19.78
CA ASN A 100 -8.08 -3.11 -21.15
C ASN A 100 -8.94 -2.01 -21.76
N ALA A 101 -9.78 -1.37 -20.94
CA ALA A 101 -10.66 -0.29 -21.36
C ALA A 101 -9.94 1.08 -21.30
N GLY A 102 -8.84 1.20 -20.57
CA GLY A 102 -8.14 2.47 -20.32
C GLY A 102 -8.97 3.44 -19.48
N THR A 103 -9.95 2.93 -18.72
CA THR A 103 -10.82 3.75 -17.88
C THR A 103 -10.46 3.55 -16.42
N GLY A 104 -10.22 4.66 -15.72
CA GLY A 104 -9.93 4.70 -14.29
C GLY A 104 -10.86 5.64 -13.54
N LYS A 105 -11.06 5.37 -12.26
CA LYS A 105 -11.70 6.26 -11.30
C LYS A 105 -10.82 6.30 -10.05
N LEU A 106 -10.45 7.51 -9.65
CA LEU A 106 -9.77 7.78 -8.39
C LEU A 106 -10.66 8.68 -7.53
N ALA A 107 -10.91 8.28 -6.29
CA ALA A 107 -11.52 9.12 -5.26
C ALA A 107 -10.52 9.34 -4.12
N MET A 108 -10.37 10.61 -3.71
CA MET A 108 -9.53 11.00 -2.59
C MET A 108 -10.32 11.87 -1.63
N ASN A 109 -10.19 11.59 -0.34
CA ASN A 109 -10.76 12.41 0.73
C ASN A 109 -9.67 13.32 1.29
N ILE A 110 -9.82 14.63 1.12
CA ILE A 110 -8.83 15.62 1.54
C ILE A 110 -9.32 16.25 2.85
N ALA A 111 -8.65 15.94 3.95
CA ALA A 111 -8.99 16.50 5.26
C ALA A 111 -8.35 17.88 5.47
N LEU A 112 -7.14 18.10 4.92
CA LEU A 112 -6.39 19.34 5.07
C LEU A 112 -5.45 19.57 3.88
N GLY A 113 -5.19 20.84 3.56
CA GLY A 113 -4.12 21.25 2.66
C GLY A 113 -4.57 21.39 1.20
N THR A 114 -3.62 21.26 0.27
CA THR A 114 -3.87 21.44 -1.17
C THR A 114 -3.37 20.25 -1.96
N VAL A 115 -4.23 19.75 -2.85
CA VAL A 115 -3.93 18.65 -3.75
C VAL A 115 -4.26 19.08 -5.18
N LYS A 116 -3.35 18.82 -6.10
CA LYS A 116 -3.57 18.99 -7.54
C LYS A 116 -3.65 17.61 -8.19
N TYR A 117 -4.71 17.40 -8.95
CA TYR A 117 -4.99 16.17 -9.68
C TYR A 117 -4.87 16.41 -11.19
N SER A 118 -4.28 15.45 -11.91
CA SER A 118 -4.25 15.37 -13.37
C SER A 118 -4.52 13.93 -13.77
N SER A 119 -5.62 13.68 -14.47
CA SER A 119 -5.96 12.34 -14.96
C SER A 119 -4.98 11.87 -16.04
N GLY A 120 -4.74 10.56 -16.06
CA GLY A 120 -4.11 9.86 -17.19
C GLY A 120 -5.04 9.72 -18.40
#